data_AF-A0A183E5P6-F1
#
_entry.id   AF-A0A183E5P6-F1
#
_cell.length_a   1.000
_cell.length_b   1.000
_cell.length_c   1.000
_cell.angle_alpha   90.00
_cell.angle_beta   90.00
_cell.angle_gamma   90.00
#
_symmetry.space_group_name_H-M   'P 1'
#
loop_
_entity.id
_entity.type
_entity.pdbx_description
1 polymer ?
#
loop_
_entity_poly.entity_id
_entity_poly.type
_entity_poly.pdbx_seq_one_letter_code
_entity_poly.pdbx_strand_id
1 'polypeptide(L)'
;MFSAIQFVLSDEFSHLKAEQREKLIHEGTGDRVGTASVEIVFDNSDHRIVAVEGTEVRVVRRVNAKRDQYFIDSKSSTRSEQGKINELAISPDSYRLKLLREVAGTRVYDERKEESLKILRETQLVVQVKERKDLRARRSCVKRVFALDCHVTNDLLTVQNRALQASIEQRKLEARFKGMRDEKEALLAEQTERVQKKTELDLLIRDLREDVEKERSGRVRRHFFRSGM
;
A
#
# COMPACT_ATOMS: atom_id res chain seq x y z
N MET A 1 67.33 -24.34 23.04
CA MET A 1 66.43 -23.22 23.40
C MET A 1 64.98 -23.50 22.98
N PHE A 2 64.67 -23.68 21.69
CA PHE A 2 63.30 -23.97 21.23
C PHE A 2 62.66 -25.21 21.88
N SER A 3 63.44 -26.28 22.09
CA SER A 3 62.97 -27.49 22.78
C SER A 3 62.56 -27.24 24.24
N ALA A 4 63.10 -26.21 24.89
CA ALA A 4 62.71 -25.84 26.27
C ALA A 4 61.37 -25.08 26.28
N ILE A 5 61.09 -24.29 25.24
CA ILE A 5 59.79 -23.63 25.07
C ILE A 5 58.72 -24.67 24.72
N GLN A 6 59.01 -25.57 23.78
CA GLN A 6 58.13 -26.70 23.45
C GLN A 6 57.93 -27.63 24.64
N PHE A 7 58.94 -27.82 25.48
CA PHE A 7 58.80 -28.61 26.70
C PHE A 7 57.73 -28.03 27.64
N VAL A 8 57.53 -26.72 27.70
CA VAL A 8 56.47 -26.13 28.52
C VAL A 8 55.14 -26.12 27.77
N LEU A 9 55.12 -25.74 26.49
CA LEU A 9 53.88 -25.39 25.77
C LEU A 9 53.31 -26.50 24.87
N SER A 10 54.09 -27.54 24.56
CA SER A 10 53.68 -28.61 23.66
C SER A 10 53.28 -29.87 24.43
N ASP A 11 52.30 -30.58 23.89
CA ASP A 11 51.91 -31.92 24.35
C ASP A 11 52.91 -33.01 23.95
N GLU A 12 53.94 -32.71 23.14
CA GLU A 12 54.92 -33.71 22.69
C GLU A 12 55.69 -34.37 23.85
N PHE A 13 56.02 -33.60 24.89
CA PHE A 13 56.77 -34.07 26.05
C PHE A 13 55.88 -34.59 27.19
N SER A 14 54.61 -34.84 26.91
CA SER A 14 53.62 -35.01 27.96
C SER A 14 53.38 -36.47 28.40
N HIS A 15 53.89 -37.43 27.62
CA HIS A 15 53.80 -38.87 27.87
C HIS A 15 55.18 -39.51 28.05
N LEU A 16 56.13 -38.78 28.64
CA LEU A 16 57.49 -39.26 28.82
C LEU A 16 57.56 -40.37 29.88
N LYS A 17 58.23 -41.47 29.52
CA LYS A 17 58.62 -42.52 30.47
C LYS A 17 59.74 -42.02 31.41
N ALA A 18 59.96 -42.71 32.52
CA ALA A 18 60.97 -42.34 33.52
C ALA A 18 62.36 -42.12 32.92
N GLU A 19 62.80 -43.04 32.05
CA GLU A 19 64.08 -42.96 31.33
C GLU A 19 64.20 -41.75 30.41
N GLN A 20 63.08 -41.32 29.80
CA GLN A 20 63.07 -40.15 28.92
C GLN A 20 63.10 -38.85 29.72
N ARG A 21 62.51 -38.83 30.92
CA ARG A 21 62.58 -37.67 31.84
C ARG A 21 63.99 -37.47 32.38
N GLU A 22 64.71 -38.55 32.68
CA GLU A 22 66.11 -38.46 33.12
C GLU A 22 67.01 -37.87 32.03
N LYS A 23 66.80 -38.23 30.76
CA LYS A 23 67.53 -37.66 29.61
C LYS A 23 67.29 -36.16 29.39
N LEU A 24 66.22 -35.59 29.94
CA LEU A 24 65.94 -34.15 29.88
C LEU A 24 66.65 -33.36 30.98
N ILE A 25 67.23 -34.05 31.96
CA ILE A 25 67.97 -33.43 33.05
C ILE A 25 69.45 -33.38 32.65
N HIS A 26 70.12 -32.26 32.97
CA HIS A 26 71.50 -32.06 32.58
C HIS A 26 72.44 -33.08 33.23
N GLU A 27 73.21 -33.79 32.40
CA GLU A 27 74.36 -34.59 32.83
C GLU A 27 75.65 -33.79 32.53
N GLY A 28 76.38 -33.44 33.58
CA GLY A 28 77.63 -32.68 33.50
C GLY A 28 78.68 -33.21 34.48
N THR A 29 79.91 -32.70 34.37
CA THR A 29 81.09 -33.11 35.15
C THR A 29 81.09 -32.60 36.61
N GLY A 30 79.90 -32.45 37.20
CA GLY A 30 79.68 -31.94 38.56
C GLY A 30 78.56 -32.72 39.27
N ASP A 31 78.05 -32.18 40.36
CA ASP A 31 76.97 -32.81 41.11
C ASP A 31 75.74 -33.06 40.23
N ARG A 32 75.21 -34.28 40.30
CA ARG A 32 74.01 -34.68 39.57
C ARG A 32 72.81 -33.87 40.05
N VAL A 33 72.31 -32.97 39.21
CA VAL A 33 71.05 -32.27 39.44
C VAL A 33 69.91 -33.25 39.19
N GLY A 34 69.01 -33.43 40.15
CA GLY A 34 67.90 -34.40 40.05
C GLY A 34 66.60 -33.84 39.48
N THR A 35 66.56 -32.54 39.17
CA THR A 35 65.35 -31.80 38.80
C THR A 35 65.66 -30.79 37.70
N ALA A 36 64.84 -30.73 36.65
CA ALA A 36 64.88 -29.67 35.66
C ALA A 36 63.59 -28.84 35.75
N SER A 37 63.69 -27.52 35.61
CA SER A 37 62.53 -26.65 35.52
C SER A 37 62.71 -25.59 34.46
N VAL A 38 61.63 -25.28 33.75
CA VAL A 38 61.57 -24.17 32.80
C VAL A 38 60.43 -23.27 33.23
N GLU A 39 60.72 -21.98 33.33
CA GLU A 39 59.77 -20.91 33.61
C GLU A 39 59.60 -20.05 32.36
N ILE A 40 58.36 -19.80 31.98
CA ILE A 40 58.00 -18.86 30.92
C ILE A 40 57.12 -17.78 31.55
N VAL A 41 57.50 -16.53 31.34
CA VAL A 41 56.71 -15.36 31.71
C VAL A 41 55.99 -14.89 30.45
N PHE A 42 54.66 -14.93 30.50
CA PHE A 42 53.80 -14.36 29.47
C PHE A 42 53.39 -12.96 29.87
N ASP A 43 53.44 -12.05 28.90
CA ASP A 43 52.77 -10.76 29.01
C ASP A 43 51.26 -10.99 28.85
N ASN A 44 50.51 -10.57 29.86
CA ASN A 44 49.05 -10.64 29.95
C ASN A 44 48.46 -9.24 30.15
N SER A 45 49.12 -8.19 29.65
CA SER A 45 48.63 -6.81 29.68
C SER A 45 47.25 -6.63 29.03
N ASP A 46 46.88 -7.53 28.11
CA ASP A 46 45.56 -7.56 27.46
C ASP A 46 44.58 -8.58 28.07
N HIS A 47 44.95 -9.17 29.21
CA HIS A 47 44.14 -10.12 29.98
C HIS A 47 43.60 -11.30 29.15
N ARG A 48 44.37 -11.79 28.17
CA ARG A 48 44.03 -13.00 27.38
C ARG A 48 43.87 -14.25 28.25
N ILE A 49 44.69 -14.37 29.29
CA ILE A 49 44.62 -15.49 30.23
C ILE A 49 43.69 -15.08 31.38
N VAL A 50 42.39 -15.29 31.18
CA VAL A 50 41.32 -14.89 32.13
C VAL A 50 41.43 -15.58 33.49
N ALA A 51 42.16 -16.69 33.57
CA ALA A 51 42.41 -17.40 34.82
C ALA A 51 43.33 -16.64 35.80
N VAL A 52 43.99 -15.57 35.33
CA VAL A 52 44.94 -14.77 36.11
C VAL A 52 44.60 -13.28 35.96
N GLU A 53 44.44 -12.58 37.08
CA GLU A 53 44.14 -11.14 37.11
C GLU A 53 45.39 -10.27 36.85
N GLY A 54 46.58 -10.81 37.05
CA GLY A 54 47.85 -10.11 36.83
C GLY A 54 48.15 -9.83 35.35
N THR A 55 48.93 -8.77 35.11
CA THR A 55 49.46 -8.40 33.79
C THR A 55 50.61 -9.29 33.33
N GLU A 56 51.08 -10.21 34.17
CA GLU A 56 52.08 -11.22 33.85
C GLU A 56 51.61 -12.58 34.35
N VAL A 57 51.85 -13.63 33.56
CA VAL A 57 51.52 -15.01 33.94
C VAL A 57 52.78 -15.85 33.91
N ARG A 58 53.10 -16.50 35.04
CA ARG A 58 54.25 -17.40 35.14
C ARG A 58 53.80 -18.85 34.98
N VAL A 59 54.25 -19.49 33.91
CA VAL A 59 54.03 -20.92 33.69
C VAL A 59 55.34 -21.66 33.90
N VAL A 60 55.36 -22.54 34.90
CA VAL A 60 56.54 -23.34 35.24
C VAL A 60 56.21 -24.81 35.06
N ARG A 61 57.04 -25.53 34.30
CA ARG A 61 57.03 -27.00 34.28
C ARG A 61 58.28 -27.51 34.96
N ARG A 62 58.11 -28.33 35.99
CA ARG A 62 59.19 -28.97 36.75
C ARG A 62 59.14 -30.48 36.55
N VAL A 63 60.23 -31.05 36.05
CA VAL A 63 60.37 -32.48 35.79
C VAL A 63 61.50 -33.09 36.62
N ASN A 64 61.17 -34.22 37.23
CA ASN A 64 62.07 -35.10 37.95
C ASN A 64 61.92 -36.52 37.36
N ALA A 65 62.87 -37.42 37.66
CA ALA A 65 62.76 -38.83 37.23
C ALA A 65 61.41 -39.48 37.62
N LYS A 66 60.87 -39.11 38.79
CA LYS A 66 59.63 -39.67 39.36
C LYS A 66 58.37 -38.84 39.11
N ARG A 67 58.47 -37.54 38.87
CA ARG A 67 57.31 -36.62 38.86
C ARG A 67 57.45 -35.55 37.78
N ASP A 68 56.31 -35.17 37.23
CA ASP A 68 56.18 -34.08 36.28
C ASP A 68 55.06 -33.17 36.80
N GLN A 69 55.39 -31.91 37.07
CA GLN A 69 54.51 -30.98 37.76
C GLN A 69 54.44 -29.66 37.00
N TYR A 70 53.24 -29.11 36.92
CA TYR A 70 52.97 -27.82 36.33
C TYR A 70 52.58 -26.84 37.45
N PHE A 71 53.06 -25.61 37.33
CA PHE A 71 52.72 -24.50 38.21
C PHE A 71 52.30 -23.30 37.37
N ILE A 72 51.24 -22.64 37.81
CA ILE A 72 50.77 -21.35 37.29
C ILE A 72 50.75 -20.40 38.48
N ASP A 73 51.50 -19.30 38.40
CA ASP A 73 51.68 -18.32 39.50
C ASP A 73 51.94 -18.99 40.86
N SER A 74 52.88 -19.94 40.86
CA SER A 74 53.29 -20.73 42.04
C SER A 74 52.24 -21.70 42.59
N LYS A 75 51.05 -21.80 41.99
CA LYS A 75 50.02 -22.79 42.34
C LYS A 75 50.16 -24.03 41.47
N SER A 76 50.13 -25.22 42.08
CA SER A 76 50.14 -26.48 41.32
C SER A 76 48.90 -26.57 40.45
N SER A 77 49.09 -26.81 39.16
CA SER A 77 48.02 -26.96 38.16
C SER A 77 48.03 -28.35 37.55
N THR A 78 46.87 -28.75 37.05
CA THR A 78 46.73 -29.99 36.29
C THR A 78 47.12 -29.77 34.84
N ARG A 79 47.52 -30.84 34.16
CA ARG A 79 47.86 -30.79 32.73
C ARG A 79 46.69 -30.30 31.87
N SER A 80 45.45 -30.64 32.23
CA SER A 80 44.26 -30.19 31.48
C SER A 80 44.04 -28.68 31.58
N GLU A 81 44.30 -28.08 32.75
CA GLU A 81 44.19 -26.63 32.93
C GLU A 81 45.27 -25.89 32.13
N GLN A 82 46.49 -26.42 32.09
CA GLN A 82 47.57 -25.86 31.29
C GLN A 82 47.25 -25.91 29.78
N GLY A 83 46.73 -27.03 29.28
CA GLY A 83 46.32 -27.18 27.88
C GLY A 83 45.24 -26.19 27.46
N LYS A 84 44.25 -25.94 28.33
CA LYS A 84 43.21 -24.93 28.10
C LYS A 84 43.77 -23.51 28.03
N ILE A 85 44.72 -23.16 28.89
CA ILE A 85 45.37 -21.84 28.88
C ILE A 85 46.18 -21.65 27.60
N ASN A 86 46.89 -22.70 27.17
CA ASN A 86 47.65 -22.68 25.92
C ASN A 86 46.73 -22.52 24.70
N GLU A 87 45.61 -23.24 24.67
CA GLU A 87 44.61 -23.11 23.61
C GLU A 87 44.04 -21.68 23.55
N LEU A 88 43.72 -21.09 24.70
CA LEU A 88 43.22 -19.70 24.76
C LEU A 88 44.30 -18.68 24.35
N ALA A 89 45.56 -18.89 24.76
CA ALA A 89 46.68 -17.99 24.46
C ALA A 89 47.10 -18.02 22.98
N ILE A 90 46.98 -19.17 22.31
CA ILE A 90 47.39 -19.37 20.90
C ILE A 90 46.19 -19.26 19.93
N SER A 91 44.94 -19.30 20.43
CA SER A 91 43.76 -19.25 19.56
C SER A 91 43.67 -17.95 18.73
N PRO A 92 43.23 -18.03 17.47
CA PRO A 92 42.99 -16.85 16.65
C PRO A 92 41.80 -16.03 17.17
N ASP A 93 41.88 -14.71 17.00
CA ASP A 93 40.87 -13.75 17.48
C ASP A 93 39.45 -14.05 17.01
N SER A 94 39.27 -14.68 15.85
CA SER A 94 37.97 -15.10 15.33
C SER A 94 37.32 -16.20 16.18
N TYR A 95 38.11 -17.17 16.65
CA TYR A 95 37.64 -18.23 17.54
C TYR A 95 37.32 -17.65 18.93
N ARG A 96 38.17 -16.76 19.43
CA ARG A 96 37.97 -16.06 20.71
C ARG A 96 36.71 -15.19 20.69
N LEU A 97 36.47 -14.44 19.62
CA LEU A 97 35.25 -13.65 19.44
C LEU A 97 34.00 -14.53 19.41
N LYS A 98 34.07 -15.69 18.75
CA LYS A 98 32.96 -16.65 18.73
C LYS A 98 32.64 -17.18 20.12
N LEU A 99 33.67 -17.58 20.88
CA LEU A 99 33.51 -18.04 22.26
C LEU A 99 32.91 -16.95 23.16
N LEU A 100 33.39 -15.71 23.03
CA LEU A 100 32.84 -14.57 23.76
C LEU A 100 31.38 -14.29 23.39
N ARG A 101 30.99 -14.42 22.11
CA ARG A 101 29.59 -14.28 21.67
C ARG A 101 28.68 -15.37 22.24
N GLU A 102 29.20 -16.58 22.39
CA GLU A 102 28.47 -17.69 23.01
C GLU A 102 28.29 -17.48 24.52
N VAL A 103 29.36 -17.12 25.24
CA VAL A 103 29.31 -16.86 26.70
C VAL A 103 28.46 -15.62 27.03
N ALA A 104 28.53 -14.57 26.21
CA ALA A 104 27.73 -13.36 26.39
C ALA A 104 26.26 -13.53 25.95
N GLY A 105 25.88 -14.68 25.36
CA GLY A 105 24.53 -14.93 24.86
C GLY A 105 24.12 -14.04 23.68
N THR A 106 25.05 -13.32 23.05
CA THR A 106 24.74 -12.39 21.94
C THR A 106 24.31 -13.14 20.68
N ARG A 107 24.73 -14.40 20.53
CA ARG A 107 24.24 -15.28 19.46
C ARG A 107 22.72 -15.47 19.50
N VAL A 108 22.17 -15.69 20.70
CA VAL A 108 20.72 -15.88 20.89
C VAL A 108 19.93 -14.61 20.58
N TYR A 109 20.51 -13.45 20.90
CA TYR A 109 19.91 -12.16 20.56
C TYR A 109 19.88 -11.92 19.05
N ASP A 110 20.97 -12.19 18.34
CA ASP A 110 21.06 -12.02 16.90
C ASP A 110 20.09 -12.95 16.15
N GLU A 111 20.00 -14.23 16.56
CA GLU A 111 19.04 -15.21 16.01
C GLU A 111 17.59 -14.73 16.20
N ARG A 112 17.20 -14.33 17.42
CA ARG A 112 15.84 -13.84 17.70
C ARG A 112 15.52 -12.53 16.97
N LYS A 113 16.51 -11.66 16.82
CA LYS A 113 16.36 -10.40 16.07
C LYS A 113 16.10 -10.69 14.59
N GLU A 114 16.81 -11.64 14.01
CA GLU A 114 16.62 -12.04 12.61
C GLU A 114 15.23 -12.68 12.38
N GLU A 115 14.79 -13.56 13.28
CA GLU A 115 13.43 -14.12 13.26
C GLU A 115 12.35 -13.04 13.36
N SER A 116 12.50 -12.10 14.29
CA SER A 116 11.60 -10.96 14.45
C SER A 116 11.51 -10.11 13.18
N LEU A 117 12.65 -9.81 12.55
CA LEU A 117 12.71 -9.08 11.27
C LEU A 117 12.05 -9.85 10.13
N LYS A 118 12.11 -11.18 10.13
CA LYS A 118 11.41 -12.01 9.14
C LYS A 118 9.89 -11.90 9.31
N ILE A 119 9.38 -12.01 10.54
CA ILE A 119 7.96 -11.87 10.84
C ILE A 119 7.44 -10.47 10.46
N LEU A 120 8.23 -9.43 10.75
CA LEU A 120 7.87 -8.05 10.35
C LEU A 120 7.74 -7.90 8.83
N ARG A 121 8.65 -8.51 8.07
CA ARG A 121 8.56 -8.50 6.59
C ARG A 121 7.35 -9.27 6.09
N GLU A 122 7.07 -10.45 6.62
CA GLU A 122 5.92 -11.27 6.22
C GLU A 122 4.59 -10.57 6.53
N THR A 123 4.46 -9.98 7.72
CA THR A 123 3.26 -9.23 8.11
C THR A 123 3.05 -8.02 7.21
N GLN A 124 4.11 -7.29 6.86
CA GLN A 124 4.06 -6.18 5.91
C GLN A 124 3.58 -6.62 4.52
N LEU A 125 4.07 -7.74 4.00
CA LEU A 125 3.62 -8.29 2.71
C LEU A 125 2.14 -8.70 2.74
N VAL A 126 1.68 -9.35 3.81
CA VAL A 126 0.27 -9.73 3.95
C VAL A 126 -0.65 -8.51 3.97
N VAL A 127 -0.26 -7.44 4.68
CA VAL A 127 -1.01 -6.18 4.71
C VAL A 127 -1.08 -5.58 3.31
N GLN A 128 0.05 -5.46 2.60
CA GLN A 128 0.07 -4.94 1.22
C GLN A 128 -0.81 -5.76 0.26
N VAL A 129 -0.82 -7.08 0.39
CA VAL A 129 -1.68 -7.93 -0.45
C VAL A 129 -3.16 -7.72 -0.15
N LYS A 130 -3.54 -7.59 1.14
CA LYS A 130 -4.93 -7.28 1.53
C LYS A 130 -5.38 -5.93 0.97
N GLU A 131 -4.59 -4.88 1.18
CA GLU A 131 -4.87 -3.54 0.65
C GLU A 131 -5.02 -3.54 -0.87
N ARG A 132 -4.16 -4.27 -1.59
CA ARG A 132 -4.28 -4.39 -3.05
C ARG A 132 -5.57 -5.09 -3.49
N LYS A 133 -6.01 -6.13 -2.77
CA LYS A 133 -7.27 -6.83 -3.06
C LYS A 133 -8.47 -5.91 -2.82
N ASP A 134 -8.47 -5.18 -1.71
CA ASP A 134 -9.53 -4.23 -1.36
C ASP A 134 -9.60 -3.08 -2.38
N LEU A 135 -8.43 -2.52 -2.76
CA LEU A 135 -8.34 -1.50 -3.80
C LEU A 135 -8.86 -2.01 -5.15
N ARG A 136 -8.58 -3.26 -5.51
CA ARG A 136 -9.08 -3.89 -6.75
C ARG A 136 -10.59 -4.03 -6.74
N ALA A 137 -11.17 -4.49 -5.63
CA ALA A 137 -12.62 -4.61 -5.46
C ALA A 137 -13.30 -3.24 -5.56
N ARG A 138 -12.75 -2.23 -4.86
CA ARG A 138 -13.25 -0.86 -4.87
C ARG A 138 -13.20 -0.25 -6.29
N ARG A 139 -12.10 -0.48 -7.02
CA ARG A 139 -11.93 -0.03 -8.41
C ARG A 139 -12.92 -0.70 -9.36
N SER A 140 -13.28 -1.97 -9.15
CA SER A 140 -14.35 -2.65 -9.90
C SER A 140 -15.73 -2.01 -9.62
N CYS A 141 -16.04 -1.74 -8.36
CA CYS A 141 -17.29 -1.07 -7.98
C CYS A 141 -17.40 0.33 -8.60
N VAL A 142 -16.34 1.14 -8.54
CA VAL A 142 -16.30 2.49 -9.13
C VAL A 142 -16.58 2.45 -10.63
N LYS A 143 -15.98 1.49 -11.37
CA LYS A 143 -16.24 1.34 -12.81
C LYS A 143 -17.71 1.07 -13.12
N ARG A 144 -18.36 0.21 -12.33
CA ARG A 144 -19.79 -0.09 -12.53
C ARG A 144 -20.67 1.13 -12.25
N VAL A 145 -20.38 1.85 -11.15
CA VAL A 145 -21.11 3.08 -10.81
C VAL A 145 -20.96 4.12 -11.91
N PHE A 146 -19.74 4.33 -12.41
CA PHE A 146 -19.49 5.27 -13.50
C PHE A 146 -20.24 4.91 -14.79
N ALA A 147 -20.24 3.63 -15.17
CA ALA A 147 -21.00 3.19 -16.35
C ALA A 147 -22.51 3.45 -16.18
N LEU A 148 -23.06 3.17 -15.00
CA LEU A 148 -24.47 3.42 -14.70
C LEU A 148 -24.79 4.93 -14.75
N ASP A 149 -23.91 5.77 -14.21
CA ASP A 149 -24.05 7.22 -14.22
C ASP A 149 -24.05 7.79 -15.65
N CYS A 150 -23.17 7.29 -16.52
CA CYS A 150 -23.19 7.65 -17.95
C CYS A 150 -24.49 7.24 -18.64
N HIS A 151 -25.03 6.06 -18.35
CA HIS A 151 -26.31 5.60 -18.90
C HIS A 151 -27.47 6.50 -18.47
N VAL A 152 -27.60 6.74 -17.15
CA VAL A 152 -28.66 7.59 -16.60
C VAL A 152 -28.57 9.02 -17.15
N THR A 153 -27.35 9.56 -17.30
CA THR A 153 -27.14 10.89 -17.88
C THR A 153 -27.59 10.96 -19.34
N ASN A 154 -27.32 9.91 -20.12
CA ASN A 154 -27.75 9.85 -21.52
C ASN A 154 -29.27 9.74 -21.66
N ASP A 155 -29.91 8.92 -20.84
CA ASP A 155 -31.37 8.78 -20.80
C ASP A 155 -32.04 10.10 -20.40
N LEU A 156 -31.49 10.80 -19.41
CA LEU A 156 -31.97 12.10 -18.97
C LEU A 156 -31.90 13.13 -20.10
N LEU A 157 -30.77 13.21 -20.81
CA LEU A 157 -30.61 14.07 -21.99
C LEU A 157 -31.63 13.74 -23.07
N THR A 158 -31.90 12.46 -23.29
CA THR A 158 -32.90 12.00 -24.27
C THR A 158 -34.29 12.48 -23.90
N VAL A 159 -34.68 12.34 -22.62
CA VAL A 159 -35.98 12.81 -22.13
C VAL A 159 -36.08 14.33 -22.20
N GLN A 160 -35.04 15.07 -21.83
CA GLN A 160 -35.01 16.53 -21.90
C GLN A 160 -35.19 17.03 -23.34
N ASN A 161 -34.48 16.42 -24.30
CA ASN A 161 -34.63 16.76 -25.71
C ASN A 161 -36.05 16.50 -26.23
N ARG A 162 -36.65 15.37 -25.86
CA ARG A 162 -38.05 15.06 -26.21
C ARG A 162 -39.04 16.05 -25.59
N ALA A 163 -38.84 16.42 -24.33
CA ALA A 163 -39.68 17.40 -23.63
C ALA A 163 -39.58 18.79 -24.30
N LEU A 164 -38.37 19.21 -24.68
CA LEU A 164 -38.16 20.46 -25.40
C LEU A 164 -38.86 20.45 -26.77
N GLN A 165 -38.73 19.36 -27.53
CA GLN A 165 -39.42 19.19 -28.80
C GLN A 165 -40.94 19.25 -28.62
N ALA A 166 -41.49 18.55 -27.63
CA ALA A 166 -42.92 18.58 -27.33
C ALA A 166 -43.40 20.00 -26.97
N SER A 167 -42.62 20.76 -26.19
CA SER A 167 -42.94 22.14 -25.84
C SER A 167 -42.98 23.06 -27.06
N ILE A 168 -42.04 22.88 -28.00
CA ILE A 168 -42.02 23.63 -29.26
C ILE A 168 -43.25 23.29 -30.11
N GLU A 169 -43.58 22.01 -30.26
CA GLU A 169 -44.75 21.59 -31.03
C GLU A 169 -46.06 22.08 -30.40
N GLN A 170 -46.16 22.07 -29.07
CA GLN A 170 -47.31 22.61 -28.36
C GLN A 170 -47.49 24.10 -28.69
N ARG A 171 -46.42 24.91 -28.66
CA ARG A 171 -46.48 26.34 -29.03
C ARG A 171 -46.92 26.54 -30.48
N LYS A 172 -46.43 25.71 -31.42
CA LYS A 172 -46.85 25.79 -32.84
C LYS A 172 -48.34 25.48 -32.99
N LEU A 173 -48.83 24.45 -32.29
CA LEU A 173 -50.24 24.07 -32.32
C LEU A 173 -51.12 25.17 -31.72
N GLU A 174 -50.74 25.71 -30.58
CA GLU A 174 -51.44 26.83 -29.93
C GLU A 174 -51.54 28.05 -30.85
N ALA A 175 -50.44 28.41 -31.54
CA ALA A 175 -50.45 29.49 -32.51
C ALA A 175 -51.37 29.21 -33.71
N ARG A 176 -51.37 27.97 -34.23
CA ARG A 176 -52.28 27.56 -35.31
C ARG A 176 -53.74 27.61 -34.85
N PHE A 177 -54.06 27.11 -33.66
CA PHE A 177 -55.41 27.15 -33.12
C PHE A 177 -55.90 28.58 -32.86
N LYS A 178 -55.00 29.47 -32.43
CA LYS A 178 -55.31 30.90 -32.31
C LYS A 178 -55.66 31.50 -33.68
N GLY A 179 -54.84 31.27 -34.70
CA GLY A 179 -55.12 31.75 -36.06
C GLY A 179 -56.46 31.24 -36.63
N MET A 180 -56.75 29.94 -36.47
CA MET A 180 -58.02 29.35 -36.88
C MET A 180 -59.22 29.93 -36.11
N ARG A 181 -59.03 30.29 -34.83
CA ARG A 181 -60.07 30.93 -34.02
C ARG A 181 -60.34 32.35 -34.50
N ASP A 182 -59.29 33.14 -34.73
CA ASP A 182 -59.39 34.52 -35.20
C ASP A 182 -60.06 34.55 -36.60
N GLU A 183 -59.72 33.63 -37.50
CA GLU A 183 -60.36 33.48 -38.81
C GLU A 183 -61.84 33.09 -38.69
N LYS A 184 -62.18 32.15 -37.80
CA LYS A 184 -63.58 31.79 -37.51
C LYS A 184 -64.38 32.99 -37.02
N GLU A 185 -63.81 33.78 -36.11
CA GLU A 185 -64.46 35.00 -35.58
C GLU A 185 -64.68 36.04 -36.69
N ALA A 186 -63.69 36.26 -37.56
CA ALA A 186 -63.81 37.15 -38.71
C ALA A 186 -64.90 36.69 -39.70
N LEU A 187 -64.94 35.40 -40.03
CA LEU A 187 -65.97 34.83 -40.91
C LEU A 187 -67.38 34.94 -40.30
N LEU A 188 -67.51 34.74 -38.99
CA LEU A 188 -68.79 34.93 -38.31
C LEU A 188 -69.25 36.40 -38.35
N ALA A 189 -68.34 37.35 -38.12
CA ALA A 189 -68.65 38.77 -38.25
C ALA A 189 -69.09 39.13 -39.68
N GLU A 190 -68.37 38.64 -40.70
CA GLU A 190 -68.75 38.85 -42.10
C GLU A 190 -70.11 38.24 -42.43
N GLN A 191 -70.42 37.03 -41.93
CA GLN A 191 -71.74 36.42 -42.10
C GLN A 191 -72.84 37.26 -41.45
N THR A 192 -72.61 37.79 -40.25
CA THR A 192 -73.61 38.67 -39.59
C THR A 192 -73.84 39.95 -40.38
N GLU A 193 -72.80 40.57 -40.94
CA GLU A 193 -72.92 41.76 -41.79
C GLU A 193 -73.66 41.46 -43.09
N ARG A 194 -73.35 40.33 -43.73
CA ARG A 194 -74.07 39.85 -44.93
C ARG A 194 -75.56 39.62 -44.63
N VAL A 195 -75.89 39.05 -43.48
CA VAL A 195 -77.27 38.85 -43.04
C VAL A 195 -77.97 40.19 -42.82
N GLN A 196 -77.33 41.15 -42.16
CA GLN A 196 -77.87 42.51 -41.97
C GLN A 196 -78.15 43.20 -43.32
N LYS A 197 -77.16 43.23 -44.22
CA LYS A 197 -77.32 43.80 -45.57
C LYS A 197 -78.43 43.11 -46.36
N LYS A 198 -78.54 41.78 -46.24
CA LYS A 198 -79.64 41.03 -46.86
C LYS A 198 -81.00 41.50 -46.30
N THR A 199 -81.14 41.63 -44.98
CA THR A 199 -82.39 42.10 -44.37
C THR A 199 -82.73 43.54 -44.78
N GLU A 200 -81.74 44.42 -44.91
CA GLU A 200 -81.93 45.80 -45.40
C GLU A 200 -82.42 45.82 -46.85
N LEU A 201 -81.78 45.03 -47.74
CA LEU A 201 -82.19 44.90 -49.13
C LEU A 201 -83.60 44.29 -49.26
N ASP A 202 -83.93 43.28 -48.43
CA ASP A 202 -85.26 42.67 -48.42
C ASP A 202 -86.34 43.69 -48.03
N LEU A 203 -86.06 44.58 -47.06
CA LEU A 203 -86.94 45.70 -46.71
C LEU A 203 -87.06 46.70 -47.86
N LEU A 204 -85.94 47.12 -48.47
CA LEU A 204 -85.97 48.06 -49.60
C LEU A 204 -86.73 47.50 -50.81
N ILE A 205 -86.56 46.21 -51.12
CA ILE A 205 -87.31 45.52 -52.17
C ILE A 205 -88.80 45.52 -51.85
N ARG A 206 -89.17 45.30 -50.59
CA ARG A 206 -90.57 45.36 -50.14
C ARG A 206 -91.14 46.77 -50.31
N ASP A 207 -90.45 47.81 -49.86
CA ASP A 207 -90.90 49.19 -49.98
C ASP A 207 -91.07 49.61 -51.44
N LEU A 208 -90.10 49.28 -52.31
CA LEU A 208 -90.19 49.52 -53.74
C LEU A 208 -91.36 48.77 -54.40
N ARG A 209 -91.66 47.55 -53.95
CA ARG A 209 -92.85 46.81 -54.43
C ARG A 209 -94.14 47.50 -54.01
N GLU A 210 -94.25 47.93 -52.76
CA GLU A 210 -95.41 48.69 -52.25
C GLU A 210 -95.60 50.00 -53.04
N ASP A 211 -94.52 50.71 -53.36
CA ASP A 211 -94.58 51.94 -54.15
C ASP A 211 -94.96 51.69 -55.61
N VAL A 212 -94.47 50.60 -56.23
CA VAL A 212 -94.92 50.16 -57.56
C VAL A 212 -96.40 49.78 -57.55
N GLU A 213 -96.90 49.15 -56.50
CA GLU A 213 -98.33 48.85 -56.33
C GLU A 213 -99.17 50.12 -56.13
N LYS A 214 -98.70 51.10 -55.36
CA LYS A 214 -99.32 52.43 -55.23
C LYS A 214 -99.34 53.19 -56.56
N GLU A 215 -98.23 53.14 -57.32
CA GLU A 215 -98.11 53.70 -58.67
C GLU A 215 -99.09 53.03 -59.65
N ARG A 216 -99.20 51.70 -59.62
CA ARG A 216 -100.14 50.91 -60.43
C ARG A 216 -101.59 51.24 -60.06
N SER A 217 -101.94 51.23 -58.78
CA SER A 217 -103.28 51.60 -58.32
C SER A 217 -103.62 53.08 -58.60
N GLY A 218 -102.65 53.98 -58.49
CA GLY A 218 -102.77 55.39 -58.88
C GLY A 218 -102.90 55.60 -60.39
N ARG A 219 -102.26 54.76 -61.23
CA ARG A 219 -102.49 54.73 -62.68
C ARG A 219 -103.87 54.18 -63.03
N VAL A 220 -104.33 53.12 -62.37
CA VAL A 220 -105.68 52.56 -62.54
C VAL A 220 -106.75 53.57 -62.15
N ARG A 221 -106.59 54.30 -61.02
CA ARG A 221 -107.49 55.40 -60.63
C ARG A 221 -107.49 56.56 -61.64
N ARG A 222 -106.33 56.94 -62.19
CA ARG A 222 -106.21 57.95 -63.25
C ARG A 222 -106.83 57.51 -64.58
N HIS A 223 -106.79 56.21 -64.90
CA HIS A 223 -107.48 55.65 -66.06
C HIS A 223 -109.00 55.66 -65.86
N PHE A 224 -109.48 55.29 -64.66
CA PHE A 224 -110.91 55.38 -64.32
C PHE A 224 -111.45 56.82 -64.35
N PHE A 225 -110.67 57.82 -63.92
CA PHE A 225 -111.08 59.23 -63.97
C PHE A 225 -111.10 59.83 -65.39
N ARG A 226 -110.35 59.28 -66.36
CA ARG A 226 -110.42 59.72 -67.78
C ARG A 226 -111.48 59.00 -68.61
N SER A 227 -112.07 57.93 -68.11
CA SER A 227 -113.16 57.19 -68.77
C SER A 227 -114.54 57.46 -68.14
N GLY A 228 -114.61 58.40 -67.19
CA GLY A 228 -115.83 58.79 -66.46
C GLY A 228 -116.21 60.27 -66.60
N MET A 229 -115.87 60.90 -67.72
CA MET A 229 -116.43 62.17 -68.23
C MET A 229 -116.55 62.09 -69.75
#